data_AF-A0A6A4H821-F1
#
_entry.id   AF-A0A6A4H821-F1
#
_cell.length_a   1.000
_cell.length_b   1.000
_cell.length_c   1.000
_cell.angle_alpha   90.00
_cell.angle_beta   90.00
_cell.angle_gamma   90.00
#
_symmetry.space_group_name_H-M   'P 1'
#
loop_
_entity.id
_entity.type
_entity.pdbx_description
1 polymer ?
#
loop_
_entity_poly.entity_id
_entity_poly.type
_entity_poly.pdbx_seq_one_letter_code
_entity_poly.pdbx_strand_id
1 'polypeptide(L)'
;MKNSVGTACMCAEEGCLFNTVAGCCYKWLQCEGQPDRYVPPRQQVLKEVWKLYGKSKEKLATELQAYDSEHCIALDCWTSPNHQPWMSINISRLRKHDNGKEEPVNHLLDFIELPCSHSGLNMAKCVEHVLKEYGIQDKVSLALYMEQQTDTYLPRS
;
A
#
# COMPACT_ATOMS: atom_id res chain seq x y z
N MET A 1 -22.42 21.05 19.01
CA MET A 1 -21.79 20.61 20.27
C MET A 1 -21.94 19.12 20.58
N LYS A 2 -22.98 18.41 20.09
CA LYS A 2 -23.15 16.96 20.40
C LYS A 2 -22.09 16.04 19.76
N ASN A 3 -21.59 16.35 18.56
CA ASN A 3 -20.64 15.48 17.83
C ASN A 3 -19.20 15.55 18.36
N SER A 4 -18.82 16.61 19.09
CA SER A 4 -17.46 16.77 19.61
C SER A 4 -17.18 15.84 20.79
N VAL A 5 -18.20 15.54 21.62
CA VAL A 5 -18.05 14.63 22.78
C VAL A 5 -17.86 13.19 22.31
N GLY A 6 -18.64 12.72 21.33
CA GLY A 6 -18.47 11.38 20.76
C GLY A 6 -17.12 11.20 20.06
N THR A 7 -16.67 12.23 19.33
CA THR A 7 -15.33 12.24 18.71
C THR A 7 -14.22 12.23 19.77
N ALA A 8 -14.36 12.99 20.86
CA ALA A 8 -13.39 13.02 21.95
C ALA A 8 -13.30 11.68 22.68
N CYS A 9 -14.45 11.03 22.92
CA CYS A 9 -14.53 9.70 23.50
C CYS A 9 -13.79 8.67 22.63
N MET A 10 -14.01 8.66 21.31
CA MET A 10 -13.28 7.78 20.39
C MET A 10 -11.75 7.99 20.46
N CYS A 11 -11.27 9.23 20.54
CA CYS A 11 -9.83 9.49 20.68
C CYS A 11 -9.27 9.04 22.04
N ALA A 12 -10.04 9.23 23.12
CA ALA A 12 -9.59 8.93 24.48
C ALA A 12 -9.67 7.43 24.84
N GLU A 13 -10.76 6.76 24.46
CA GLU A 13 -11.04 5.37 24.84
C GLU A 13 -10.45 4.35 23.86
N GLU A 14 -10.54 4.59 22.56
CA GLU A 14 -10.06 3.66 21.52
C GLU A 14 -8.60 3.93 21.10
N GLY A 15 -7.94 4.94 21.70
CA GLY A 15 -6.57 5.31 21.38
C GLY A 15 -6.37 5.83 19.95
N CYS A 16 -7.43 6.35 19.32
CA CYS A 16 -7.35 6.88 17.96
C CYS A 16 -6.56 8.20 17.92
N LEU A 17 -5.61 8.31 17.00
CA LEU A 17 -4.84 9.55 16.78
C LEU A 17 -5.77 10.74 16.51
N PHE A 18 -5.46 11.91 17.08
CA PHE A 18 -6.26 13.13 16.87
C PHE A 18 -6.36 13.52 15.39
N ASN A 19 -5.34 13.19 14.59
CA ASN A 19 -5.32 13.51 13.16
C ASN A 19 -6.35 12.70 12.35
N THR A 20 -6.87 11.59 12.88
CA THR A 20 -7.94 10.80 12.24
C THR A 20 -9.17 11.65 11.95
N VAL A 21 -9.49 12.60 12.84
CA VAL A 21 -10.65 13.51 12.72
C VAL A 21 -10.52 14.48 11.53
N ALA A 22 -9.29 14.79 11.13
CA ALA A 22 -9.01 15.66 9.99
C ALA A 22 -9.22 14.95 8.64
N GLY A 23 -9.18 13.61 8.63
CA GLY A 23 -9.26 12.78 7.43
C GLY A 23 -10.59 12.92 6.67
N CYS A 24 -10.51 12.87 5.33
CA CYS A 24 -11.68 13.00 4.46
C CYS A 24 -12.69 11.87 4.69
N CYS A 25 -12.22 10.63 4.89
CA CYS A 25 -13.09 9.47 5.15
C CYS A 25 -13.88 9.63 6.46
N TYR A 26 -13.24 10.13 7.53
CA TYR A 26 -13.91 10.37 8.80
C TYR A 26 -15.00 11.45 8.66
N LYS A 27 -14.69 12.57 8.00
CA LYS A 27 -15.66 13.63 7.72
C LYS A 27 -16.84 13.13 6.88
N TRP A 28 -16.55 12.36 5.83
CA TRP A 28 -17.57 11.75 4.99
C TRP A 28 -18.48 10.81 5.81
N LEU A 29 -17.91 9.92 6.63
CA LEU A 29 -18.67 9.05 7.53
C LEU A 29 -19.51 9.82 8.55
N GLN A 30 -19.03 10.95 9.06
CA GLN A 30 -19.80 11.78 10.00
C GLN A 30 -20.91 12.60 9.32
N CYS A 31 -20.73 12.95 8.05
CA CYS A 31 -21.73 13.69 7.26
C CYS A 31 -22.82 12.78 6.69
N GLU A 32 -22.43 11.61 6.18
CA GLU A 32 -23.32 10.65 5.49
C GLU A 32 -23.82 9.53 6.41
N GLY A 33 -23.07 9.22 7.47
CA GLY A 33 -23.39 8.13 8.38
C GLY A 33 -24.57 8.45 9.28
N GLN A 34 -25.52 7.51 9.35
CA GLN A 34 -26.59 7.51 10.35
C GLN A 34 -26.31 6.37 11.34
N PRO A 35 -25.59 6.65 12.45
CA PRO A 35 -25.22 5.61 13.41
C PRO A 35 -26.45 4.88 14.00
N ASP A 36 -27.60 5.55 14.08
CA ASP A 36 -28.86 4.99 14.58
C ASP A 36 -29.53 3.98 13.64
N ARG A 37 -29.06 3.85 12.38
CA ARG A 37 -29.67 2.91 11.41
C ARG A 37 -29.00 1.55 11.38
N TYR A 38 -27.68 1.51 11.20
CA TYR A 38 -26.93 0.26 11.06
C TYR A 38 -25.42 0.53 11.00
N VAL A 39 -24.65 -0.14 11.87
CA VAL A 39 -23.18 -0.19 11.77
C VAL A 39 -22.79 -1.62 11.36
N PRO A 40 -22.11 -1.81 10.21
CA PRO A 40 -21.74 -3.14 9.77
C PRO A 40 -20.71 -3.77 10.72
N PRO A 41 -20.80 -5.09 10.99
CA PRO A 41 -19.81 -5.78 11.82
C PRO A 41 -18.44 -5.81 11.12
N ARG A 42 -17.36 -5.87 11.91
CA ARG A 42 -15.96 -5.93 11.43
C ARG A 42 -15.75 -6.95 10.31
N GLN A 43 -16.34 -8.14 10.43
CA GLN A 43 -16.19 -9.20 9.44
C GLN A 43 -16.78 -8.84 8.07
N GLN A 44 -17.87 -8.07 8.06
CA GLN A 44 -18.49 -7.61 6.82
C GLN A 44 -17.64 -6.52 6.17
N VAL A 45 -17.16 -5.54 6.95
CA VAL A 45 -16.24 -4.51 6.46
C VAL A 45 -14.98 -5.15 5.87
N LEU A 46 -14.39 -6.13 6.54
CA LEU A 46 -13.24 -6.88 6.05
C LEU A 46 -13.52 -7.51 4.68
N LYS A 47 -14.66 -8.21 4.51
CA LYS A 47 -15.05 -8.81 3.23
C LYS A 47 -15.21 -7.77 2.12
N GLU A 48 -15.82 -6.63 2.42
CA GLU A 48 -15.99 -5.55 1.44
C GLU A 48 -14.66 -4.91 1.05
N VAL A 49 -13.76 -4.68 2.01
CA VAL A 49 -12.40 -4.20 1.72
C VAL A 49 -11.65 -5.19 0.82
N TRP A 50 -11.73 -6.49 1.08
CA TRP A 50 -11.12 -7.51 0.21
C TRP A 50 -11.68 -7.48 -1.22
N LYS A 51 -13.00 -7.30 -1.38
CA LYS A 51 -13.61 -7.15 -2.71
C LYS A 51 -13.13 -5.89 -3.42
N LEU A 52 -13.06 -4.76 -2.71
CA LEU A 52 -12.57 -3.50 -3.26
C LEU A 52 -11.10 -3.60 -3.65
N TYR A 53 -10.29 -4.24 -2.81
CA TYR A 53 -8.89 -4.53 -3.10
C TYR A 53 -8.76 -5.37 -4.38
N GLY A 54 -9.50 -6.48 -4.50
CA GLY A 54 -9.50 -7.33 -5.70
C GLY A 54 -9.85 -6.56 -6.97
N LYS A 55 -10.93 -5.76 -6.94
CA LYS A 55 -11.33 -4.92 -8.09
C LYS A 55 -10.28 -3.87 -8.45
N SER A 56 -9.70 -3.20 -7.45
CA SER A 56 -8.63 -2.23 -7.67
C SER A 56 -7.37 -2.89 -8.24
N LYS A 57 -7.04 -4.10 -7.77
CA LYS A 57 -5.91 -4.90 -8.26
C LYS A 57 -6.11 -5.34 -9.70
N GLU A 58 -7.27 -5.87 -10.05
CA GLU A 58 -7.63 -6.25 -11.42
C GLU A 58 -7.57 -5.04 -12.38
N LYS A 59 -8.11 -3.90 -11.94
CA LYS A 59 -8.04 -2.66 -12.71
C LYS A 59 -6.60 -2.23 -12.94
N LEU A 60 -5.78 -2.23 -11.89
CA LEU A 60 -4.36 -1.88 -11.99
C LEU A 60 -3.61 -2.85 -12.91
N ALA A 61 -3.84 -4.16 -12.78
CA ALA A 61 -3.25 -5.16 -13.65
C ALA A 61 -3.61 -4.92 -15.12
N THR A 62 -4.88 -4.61 -15.41
CA THR A 62 -5.32 -4.26 -16.77
C THR A 62 -4.61 -3.01 -17.29
N GLU A 63 -4.48 -1.96 -16.47
CA GLU A 63 -3.78 -0.73 -16.85
C GLU A 63 -2.29 -0.96 -17.11
N LEU A 64 -1.62 -1.78 -16.29
CA LEU A 64 -0.21 -2.11 -16.45
C LEU A 64 0.04 -3.00 -17.68
N GLN A 65 -0.84 -3.98 -17.94
CA GLN A 65 -0.73 -4.82 -19.12
C GLN A 65 -0.99 -4.05 -20.42
N ALA A 66 -1.89 -3.05 -20.40
CA ALA A 66 -2.17 -2.20 -21.56
C ALA A 66 -1.08 -1.17 -21.85
N TYR A 67 -0.13 -0.96 -20.93
CA TYR A 67 0.96 -0.03 -21.12
C TYR A 67 1.98 -0.60 -22.12
N ASP A 68 2.31 0.20 -23.14
CA ASP A 68 3.17 -0.23 -24.26
C ASP A 68 4.66 -0.16 -23.94
N SER A 69 5.05 0.74 -23.03
CA SER A 69 6.45 0.89 -22.62
C SER A 69 6.79 0.06 -21.40
N GLU A 70 8.09 -0.04 -21.13
CA GLU A 70 8.61 -0.80 -20.01
C GLU A 70 8.30 -0.12 -18.67
N HIS A 71 8.12 -0.95 -17.64
CA HIS A 71 7.86 -0.49 -16.29
C HIS A 71 9.15 -0.42 -15.47
N CYS A 72 9.31 0.65 -14.70
CA CYS A 72 10.37 0.75 -13.69
C CYS A 72 9.88 0.13 -12.38
N ILE A 73 10.65 -0.77 -11.79
CA ILE A 73 10.36 -1.37 -10.49
C ILE A 73 11.35 -0.87 -9.45
N ALA A 74 10.82 -0.37 -8.33
CA ALA A 74 11.60 -0.02 -7.15
C ALA A 74 11.28 -1.00 -6.02
N LEU A 75 12.33 -1.50 -5.35
CA LEU A 75 12.22 -2.37 -4.20
C LEU A 75 12.73 -1.62 -2.98
N ASP A 76 11.90 -1.53 -1.94
CA ASP A 76 12.31 -0.99 -0.65
C ASP A 76 12.30 -2.11 0.37
N CYS A 77 13.42 -2.32 1.05
CA CYS A 77 13.65 -3.44 1.97
C CYS A 77 14.12 -2.89 3.31
N TRP A 78 13.42 -3.25 4.38
CA TRP A 78 13.84 -2.87 5.73
C TRP A 78 13.58 -4.02 6.71
N THR A 79 14.21 -3.96 7.87
CA THR A 79 13.89 -4.82 9.00
C THR A 79 13.13 -3.98 10.02
N SER A 80 11.94 -4.42 10.42
CA SER A 80 11.21 -3.71 11.47
C SER A 80 11.97 -3.82 12.80
N PRO A 81 11.73 -2.91 13.77
CA PRO A 81 12.28 -3.04 15.12
C PRO A 81 11.95 -4.37 15.82
N ASN A 82 10.94 -5.09 15.33
CA ASN A 82 10.54 -6.41 15.81
C ASN A 82 11.33 -7.55 15.11
N HIS A 83 12.43 -7.24 14.42
CA HIS A 83 13.28 -8.18 13.69
C HIS A 83 12.57 -8.92 12.54
N GLN A 84 11.51 -8.34 11.98
CA GLN A 84 10.83 -8.90 10.81
C GLN A 84 11.34 -8.22 9.55
N PRO A 85 11.87 -8.97 8.57
CA PRO A 85 12.28 -8.40 7.30
C PRO A 85 11.05 -8.16 6.42
N TRP A 86 10.93 -6.95 5.91
CA TRP A 86 9.87 -6.51 5.00
C TRP A 86 10.45 -6.09 3.66
N MET A 87 9.62 -6.20 2.63
CA MET A 87 9.89 -5.69 1.30
C MET A 87 8.62 -5.08 0.71
N SER A 88 8.73 -3.86 0.18
CA SER A 88 7.72 -3.26 -0.67
C SER A 88 8.15 -3.28 -2.13
N ILE A 89 7.20 -3.57 -3.03
CA ILE A 89 7.42 -3.61 -4.47
C ILE A 89 6.60 -2.48 -5.07
N ASN A 90 7.27 -1.49 -5.64
CA ASN A 90 6.65 -0.33 -6.25
C ASN A 90 6.90 -0.33 -7.75
N ILE A 91 5.91 0.12 -8.51
CA ILE A 91 6.00 0.33 -9.95
C ILE A 91 5.86 1.82 -10.26
N SER A 92 6.79 2.32 -11.06
CA SER A 92 6.84 3.72 -11.50
C SER A 92 6.68 3.78 -13.00
N ARG A 93 5.75 4.63 -13.48
CA ARG A 93 5.48 4.84 -14.90
C ARG A 93 5.13 6.29 -15.20
N LEU A 94 5.25 6.68 -16.47
CA LEU A 94 4.76 7.98 -16.94
C LEU A 94 3.34 7.83 -17.47
N ARG A 95 2.37 8.45 -16.80
CA ARG A 95 0.99 8.50 -17.25
C ARG A 95 0.81 9.71 -18.16
N LYS A 96 0.40 9.46 -19.40
CA LYS A 96 -0.04 10.49 -20.34
C LYS A 96 -1.48 10.89 -20.05
N HIS A 97 -1.71 12.18 -19.91
CA HIS A 97 -3.04 12.76 -19.84
C HIS A 97 -3.53 13.18 -21.23
N ASP A 98 -4.85 13.36 -21.37
CA ASP A 98 -5.49 13.81 -22.61
C ASP A 98 -4.97 15.18 -23.10
N ASN A 99 -4.41 15.97 -22.18
CA ASN A 99 -3.80 17.27 -22.48
C ASN A 99 -2.33 17.18 -22.95
N GLY A 100 -1.81 15.96 -23.15
CA GLY A 100 -0.43 15.71 -23.58
C GLY A 100 0.64 15.84 -22.49
N LYS A 101 0.26 16.18 -21.24
CA LYS A 101 1.20 16.18 -20.11
C LYS A 101 1.49 14.76 -19.64
N GLU A 102 2.75 14.52 -19.29
CA GLU A 102 3.20 13.30 -18.65
C GLU A 102 3.39 13.55 -17.16
N GLU A 103 2.82 12.69 -16.32
CA GLU A 103 3.05 12.70 -14.88
C GLU A 103 3.67 11.37 -14.42
N PRO A 104 4.67 11.39 -13.52
CA PRO A 104 5.14 10.18 -12.88
C PRO A 104 4.07 9.67 -11.92
N VAL A 105 3.70 8.40 -12.08
CA VAL A 105 2.75 7.71 -11.20
C VAL A 105 3.46 6.52 -10.58
N ASN A 106 3.40 6.47 -9.26
CA ASN A 106 3.92 5.36 -8.46
C ASN A 106 2.75 4.57 -7.88
N HIS A 107 2.81 3.25 -8.00
CA HIS A 107 1.85 2.34 -7.36
C HIS A 107 2.60 1.30 -6.54
N LEU A 108 2.14 1.09 -5.30
CA LEU A 108 2.54 -0.06 -4.50
C LEU A 108 1.83 -1.30 -5.06
N LEU A 109 2.61 -2.27 -5.54
CA LEU A 109 2.09 -3.55 -6.02
C LEU A 109 1.85 -4.49 -4.84
N ASP A 110 2.84 -4.63 -3.97
CA ASP A 110 2.75 -5.50 -2.81
C ASP A 110 3.67 -5.07 -1.67
N PHE A 111 3.30 -5.51 -0.47
CA PHE A 111 4.02 -5.31 0.78
C PHE A 111 4.12 -6.66 1.50
N ILE A 112 5.32 -7.21 1.53
CA ILE A 112 5.56 -8.63 1.82
C ILE A 112 6.49 -8.76 3.02
N GLU A 113 6.14 -9.63 3.98
CA GLU A 113 7.08 -10.12 4.98
C GLU A 113 7.95 -11.21 4.35
N LEU A 114 9.28 -11.02 4.36
CA LEU A 114 10.19 -12.01 3.81
C LEU A 114 10.37 -13.16 4.80
N PRO A 115 10.24 -14.44 4.37
CA PRO A 115 10.31 -15.58 5.29
C PRO A 115 11.72 -15.83 5.87
N CYS A 116 12.76 -15.25 5.28
CA CYS A 116 14.15 -15.34 5.75
C CYS A 116 14.94 -14.11 5.29
N SER A 117 16.16 -13.91 5.80
CA SER A 117 17.06 -12.77 5.53
C SER A 117 16.99 -12.27 4.08
N HIS A 118 17.12 -10.95 3.86
CA HIS A 118 17.11 -10.23 2.57
C HIS A 118 18.16 -10.73 1.56
N SER A 119 18.09 -12.00 1.20
CA SER A 119 18.93 -12.63 0.20
C SER A 119 18.38 -12.29 -1.18
N GLY A 120 19.26 -12.06 -2.14
CA GLY A 120 18.87 -11.75 -3.53
C GLY A 120 17.91 -12.78 -4.11
N LEU A 121 18.11 -14.07 -3.78
CA LEU A 121 17.26 -15.15 -4.26
C LEU A 121 15.83 -15.09 -3.70
N ASN A 122 15.67 -14.78 -2.42
CA ASN A 122 14.35 -14.67 -1.80
C ASN A 122 13.58 -13.47 -2.36
N MET A 123 14.25 -12.33 -2.45
CA MET A 123 13.68 -11.12 -3.03
C MET A 123 13.26 -11.35 -4.48
N ALA A 124 14.12 -11.97 -5.29
CA ALA A 124 13.81 -12.28 -6.69
C ALA A 124 12.58 -13.19 -6.84
N LYS A 125 12.44 -14.23 -5.98
CA LYS A 125 11.26 -15.11 -5.98
C LYS A 125 9.98 -14.35 -5.64
N CYS A 126 10.02 -13.47 -4.64
CA CYS A 126 8.88 -12.65 -4.27
C CYS A 126 8.50 -11.70 -5.41
N VAL A 127 9.48 -11.02 -6.03
CA VAL A 127 9.25 -10.14 -7.17
C VAL A 127 8.66 -10.90 -8.35
N GLU A 128 9.24 -12.04 -8.73
CA GLU A 128 8.73 -12.89 -9.82
C GLU A 128 7.27 -13.30 -9.57
N HIS A 129 6.94 -13.67 -8.34
CA HIS A 129 5.58 -14.05 -7.97
C HIS A 129 4.59 -12.90 -8.19
N VAL A 130 4.91 -11.70 -7.70
CA VAL A 130 4.07 -10.50 -7.89
C VAL A 130 3.94 -10.15 -9.37
N LEU A 131 5.02 -10.18 -10.15
CA LEU A 131 4.95 -9.86 -11.57
C LEU A 131 4.07 -10.84 -12.36
N LYS A 132 4.10 -12.13 -12.01
CA LYS A 132 3.19 -13.13 -12.59
C LYS A 132 1.74 -12.89 -12.20
N GLU A 133 1.48 -12.49 -10.95
CA GLU A 133 0.13 -12.19 -10.49
C GLU A 133 -0.49 -11.00 -11.24
N TYR A 134 0.32 -9.98 -11.55
CA TYR A 134 -0.11 -8.84 -12.36
C TYR A 134 -0.02 -9.09 -13.88
N GLY A 135 0.54 -10.23 -14.33
CA GLY A 135 0.67 -10.59 -15.74
C GLY A 135 1.63 -9.68 -16.53
N ILE A 136 2.64 -9.12 -15.87
CA ILE A 136 3.57 -8.13 -16.44
C ILE A 136 5.02 -8.62 -16.47
N GLN A 137 5.27 -9.91 -16.23
CA GLN A 137 6.62 -10.48 -16.18
C GLN A 137 7.47 -10.22 -17.43
N ASP A 138 6.83 -10.06 -18.60
CA ASP A 138 7.50 -9.84 -19.88
C ASP A 138 7.65 -8.35 -20.27
N LYS A 139 7.21 -7.42 -19.40
CA LYS A 139 7.11 -5.96 -19.67
C LYS A 139 7.90 -5.08 -18.70
N VAL A 140 8.94 -5.64 -18.08
CA VAL A 140 9.73 -4.97 -17.05
C VAL A 140 11.12 -4.68 -17.56
N SER A 141 11.51 -3.40 -17.55
CA SER A 141 12.92 -3.04 -17.62
C SER A 141 13.45 -2.87 -16.22
N LEU A 142 14.43 -3.70 -15.89
CA LEU A 142 14.96 -3.81 -14.55
C LEU A 142 15.88 -2.63 -14.23
N ALA A 143 15.32 -1.53 -13.74
CA ALA A 143 16.06 -0.50 -13.02
C ALA A 143 15.99 -0.78 -11.51
N LEU A 144 16.81 -1.73 -11.03
CA LEU A 144 16.93 -1.99 -9.59
C LEU A 144 17.58 -0.79 -8.89
N TYR A 145 16.78 0.09 -8.31
CA TYR A 145 17.24 0.92 -7.21
C TYR A 145 16.99 0.15 -5.92
N MET A 146 18.06 -0.39 -5.36
CA MET A 146 18.08 -0.96 -4.02
C MET A 146 18.73 0.08 -3.10
N GLU A 147 17.95 0.76 -2.26
CA GLU A 147 18.54 1.55 -1.18
C GLU A 147 18.86 0.60 -0.03
N GLN A 148 20.11 0.13 0.03
CA GLN A 148 20.58 -0.61 1.20
C GLN A 148 20.79 0.39 2.34
N GLN A 149 19.83 0.53 3.25
CA GLN A 149 20.15 1.00 4.58
C GLN A 149 20.85 -0.13 5.32
N THR A 150 22.18 -0.13 5.28
CA THR A 150 22.97 -0.93 6.20
C THR A 150 22.66 -0.45 7.62
N ASP A 151 21.95 -1.30 8.36
CA ASP A 151 21.72 -1.19 9.80
C ASP A 151 23.09 -1.16 10.51
N THR A 152 23.69 0.03 10.65
CA THR A 152 24.78 0.24 11.62
C THR A 152 24.14 0.28 12.99
N TYR A 153 23.84 -0.89 13.56
CA TYR A 153 23.64 -1.02 15.00
C TYR A 153 24.95 -0.61 15.68
N LEU A 154 24.99 0.64 16.18
CA LEU A 154 26.03 1.03 17.13
C LEU A 154 25.92 0.10 18.35
N PRO A 155 27.01 -0.55 18.79
CA PRO A 155 26.97 -1.33 20.02
C PRO A 155 26.59 -0.38 21.16
N ARG A 156 25.54 -0.74 21.91
CA ARG A 156 25.19 -0.03 23.13
C ARG A 156 26.40 -0.08 24.07
N SER A 157 26.95 1.10 24.38
CA SER A 157 27.97 1.34 25.40
C SER A 157 27.47 1.04 26.80
#